data_AF-A0A0D2UUA2-F1
#
_entry.id   AF-A0A0D2UUA2-F1
#
_cell.length_a   1.000
_cell.length_b   1.000
_cell.length_c   1.000
_cell.angle_alpha   90.00
_cell.angle_beta   90.00
_cell.angle_gamma   90.00
#
_symmetry.space_group_name_H-M   'P 1'
#
loop_
_entity.id
_entity.type
_entity.pdbx_description
1 polymer ?
#
loop_
_entity_poly.entity_id
_entity_poly.type
_entity_poly.pdbx_seq_one_letter_code
_entity_poly.pdbx_strand_id
1 'polypeptide(L)'
;MVHVVPADPQAVVAVKKKAQSSRSWVLLDSTGETTVLDVDKYAIMHRVNIHARDLRILDPLLSYPSTILGRDGAIVLNLEHIKAIITSEEVLLRDPSDENVVPVVEELKRRLPPMNAIQQGQDYTGGQNDVEGDEDESPFEFRALEVALESICSFLAARTLELETAAYPALDELTSQISSRNLDRVRKLKSAMTRLTARVQKVRDELEQLLDDDDDMADLYLSRKLAGTSPVSGSGAANWYLASPTIGSKISRASRASIATARGDENDVEELEMLLEVTPMIYFSC
;
A
#
# COMPACT_ATOMS: atom_id res chain seq x y z
N MET A 1 -51.79 50.23 -10.07
CA MET A 1 -51.10 49.45 -11.12
C MET A 1 -49.84 48.90 -10.47
N VAL A 2 -49.88 47.65 -10.02
CA VAL A 2 -48.82 47.01 -9.22
C VAL A 2 -47.73 46.54 -10.19
N HIS A 3 -46.53 47.11 -10.08
CA HIS A 3 -45.38 46.69 -10.87
C HIS A 3 -44.71 45.50 -10.18
N VAL A 4 -44.90 44.31 -10.74
CA VAL A 4 -44.15 43.10 -10.39
C VAL A 4 -42.83 43.14 -11.16
N VAL A 5 -41.71 43.11 -10.44
CA VAL A 5 -40.36 42.92 -11.00
C VAL A 5 -40.00 41.45 -10.76
N PRO A 6 -39.48 40.70 -11.76
CA PRO A 6 -39.24 39.28 -11.59
C PRO A 6 -37.96 39.04 -10.78
N ALA A 7 -38.02 38.08 -9.87
CA ALA A 7 -36.89 37.57 -9.12
C ALA A 7 -36.00 36.73 -10.04
N ASP A 8 -34.71 37.03 -10.06
CA ASP A 8 -33.66 36.31 -10.77
C ASP A 8 -33.28 35.03 -9.98
N PRO A 9 -33.47 33.80 -10.51
CA PRO A 9 -33.22 32.58 -9.78
C PRO A 9 -31.86 31.99 -10.18
N GLN A 10 -30.74 32.66 -9.86
CA GLN A 10 -29.42 32.02 -9.99
C GLN A 10 -28.32 32.75 -9.20
N ALA A 11 -28.43 32.72 -7.87
CA ALA A 11 -27.28 32.85 -6.99
C ALA A 11 -26.97 31.49 -6.37
N VAL A 12 -26.54 30.55 -7.20
CA VAL A 12 -25.82 29.36 -6.72
C VAL A 12 -24.54 29.88 -6.07
N VAL A 13 -24.53 29.89 -4.74
CA VAL A 13 -23.36 30.17 -3.93
C VAL A 13 -22.35 29.07 -4.26
N ALA A 14 -21.43 29.37 -5.18
CA ALA A 14 -20.26 28.57 -5.42
C ALA A 14 -19.43 28.61 -4.13
N VAL A 15 -19.65 27.62 -3.27
CA VAL A 15 -18.76 27.32 -2.16
C VAL A 15 -17.42 27.00 -2.79
N LYS A 16 -16.52 27.99 -2.82
CA LYS A 16 -15.10 27.76 -3.02
C LYS A 16 -14.69 26.71 -1.99
N LYS A 17 -14.54 25.46 -2.42
CA LYS A 17 -13.81 24.44 -1.65
C LYS A 17 -12.42 25.03 -1.40
N LYS A 18 -12.23 25.58 -0.19
CA LYS A 18 -10.88 25.86 0.31
C LYS A 18 -10.09 24.57 0.14
N ALA A 19 -8.84 24.69 -0.29
CA ALA A 19 -7.86 23.61 -0.28
C ALA A 19 -7.66 23.14 1.17
N GLN A 20 -8.60 22.34 1.66
CA GLN A 20 -8.47 21.58 2.89
C GLN A 20 -7.55 20.44 2.50
N SER A 21 -6.29 20.51 2.96
CA SER A 21 -5.35 19.39 2.88
C SER A 21 -6.11 18.11 3.15
N SER A 22 -6.19 17.19 2.19
CA SER A 22 -7.21 16.14 2.18
C SER A 22 -7.19 15.34 3.47
N ARG A 23 -8.07 15.66 4.42
CA ARG A 23 -8.23 14.93 5.69
C ARG A 23 -9.06 13.67 5.51
N SER A 24 -9.43 13.38 4.26
CA SER A 24 -10.26 12.25 3.89
C SER A 24 -9.41 11.00 3.86
N TRP A 25 -9.69 10.12 4.80
CA TRP A 25 -9.22 8.75 4.81
C TRP A 25 -10.42 7.82 4.68
N VAL A 26 -10.19 6.64 4.16
CA VAL A 26 -11.10 5.52 4.29
C VAL A 26 -10.39 4.43 5.08
N LEU A 27 -11.05 3.93 6.11
CA LEU A 27 -10.63 2.82 6.93
C LEU A 27 -11.38 1.58 6.49
N LEU A 28 -10.66 0.48 6.27
CA LEU A 28 -11.23 -0.84 6.09
C LEU A 28 -10.67 -1.77 7.15
N ASP A 29 -11.53 -2.50 7.86
CA ASP A 29 -11.11 -3.51 8.83
C ASP A 29 -11.02 -4.91 8.21
N SER A 30 -10.61 -5.88 9.02
CA SER A 30 -10.51 -7.30 8.66
C SER A 30 -11.83 -7.95 8.25
N THR A 31 -12.98 -7.30 8.48
CA THR A 31 -14.30 -7.78 8.03
C THR A 31 -14.74 -7.16 6.70
N GLY A 32 -13.94 -6.24 6.15
CA GLY A 32 -14.26 -5.46 4.97
C GLY A 32 -15.23 -4.30 5.24
N GLU A 33 -15.58 -4.03 6.50
CA GLU A 33 -16.40 -2.87 6.84
C GLU A 33 -15.61 -1.59 6.57
N THR A 34 -16.26 -0.62 5.94
CA THR A 34 -15.62 0.60 5.47
C THR A 34 -16.15 1.83 6.17
N THR A 35 -15.25 2.59 6.79
CA THR A 35 -15.58 3.86 7.47
C THR A 35 -14.80 5.01 6.86
N VAL A 36 -15.48 6.06 6.42
CA VAL A 36 -14.81 7.29 5.98
C VAL A 36 -14.46 8.13 7.21
N LEU A 37 -13.19 8.49 7.33
CA LEU A 37 -12.66 9.29 8.43
C LEU A 37 -12.26 10.68 7.92
N ASP A 38 -12.80 11.73 8.52
CA ASP A 38 -12.31 13.11 8.38
C ASP A 38 -11.48 13.47 9.61
N VAL A 39 -10.23 13.02 9.61
CA VAL A 39 -9.31 13.15 10.75
C VAL A 39 -8.02 13.84 10.34
N ASP A 40 -7.42 14.57 11.28
CA ASP A 40 -6.13 15.20 11.03
C ASP A 40 -4.96 14.21 11.15
N LYS A 41 -3.77 14.67 10.76
CA LYS A 41 -2.56 13.85 10.78
C LYS A 41 -2.17 13.36 12.18
N TYR A 42 -2.50 14.10 13.25
CA TYR A 42 -2.13 13.72 14.61
C TYR A 42 -3.01 12.58 15.12
N ALA A 43 -4.31 12.60 14.78
CA ALA A 43 -5.22 11.50 15.06
C ALA A 43 -4.75 10.20 14.39
N ILE A 44 -4.31 10.26 13.13
CA ILE A 44 -3.74 9.11 12.41
C ILE A 44 -2.45 8.62 13.08
N MET A 45 -1.50 9.53 13.38
CA MET A 45 -0.25 9.18 14.07
C MET A 45 -0.49 8.45 15.39
N HIS A 46 -1.44 8.92 16.18
CA HIS A 46 -1.76 8.31 17.47
C HIS A 46 -2.49 6.98 17.33
N ARG A 47 -3.32 6.80 16.29
CA ARG A 47 -4.05 5.55 16.05
C ARG A 47 -3.12 4.39 15.70
N VAL A 48 -2.23 4.62 14.74
CA VAL A 48 -1.35 3.58 14.17
C VAL A 48 0.08 3.63 14.69
N ASN A 49 0.36 4.46 15.70
CA ASN A 49 1.67 4.62 16.35
C ASN A 49 2.85 4.94 15.39
N ILE A 50 2.62 5.72 14.34
CA ILE A 50 3.67 6.10 13.38
C ILE A 50 4.26 7.48 13.65
N HIS A 51 5.55 7.63 13.35
CA HIS A 51 6.25 8.90 13.54
C HIS A 51 5.81 9.94 12.49
N ALA A 52 5.86 11.23 12.85
CA ALA A 52 5.48 12.33 11.96
C ALA A 52 6.27 12.35 10.63
N ARG A 53 7.50 11.81 10.65
CA ARG A 53 8.37 11.71 9.48
C ARG A 53 7.80 10.73 8.46
N ASP A 54 7.36 9.56 8.92
CA ASP A 54 6.85 8.51 8.06
C ASP A 54 5.47 8.91 7.53
N LEU A 55 4.59 9.48 8.35
CA LEU A 55 3.30 9.98 7.86
C LEU A 55 3.45 11.09 6.79
N ARG A 56 4.52 11.89 6.85
CA ARG A 56 4.76 12.98 5.89
C ARG A 56 4.96 12.47 4.46
N ILE A 57 5.39 11.22 4.27
CA ILE A 57 5.53 10.64 2.92
C ILE A 57 4.17 10.54 2.20
N LEU A 58 3.09 10.46 2.97
CA LEU A 58 1.71 10.40 2.47
C LEU A 58 1.08 11.79 2.28
N ASP A 59 1.79 12.88 2.54
CA ASP A 59 1.24 14.22 2.39
C ASP A 59 0.95 14.53 0.90
N PRO A 60 -0.30 14.82 0.50
CA PRO A 60 -0.63 15.14 -0.89
C PRO A 60 0.03 16.43 -1.40
N LEU A 61 0.47 17.32 -0.50
CA LEU A 61 1.15 18.56 -0.86
C LEU A 61 2.65 18.38 -1.11
N LEU A 62 3.19 17.19 -0.82
CA LEU A 62 4.60 16.88 -0.95
C LEU A 62 4.80 15.77 -1.98
N SER A 63 5.81 15.95 -2.83
CA SER A 63 6.19 14.96 -3.84
C SER A 63 7.28 14.06 -3.28
N TYR A 64 6.88 12.99 -2.60
CA TYR A 64 7.80 11.92 -2.19
C TYR A 64 7.92 10.85 -3.27
N PRO A 65 9.10 10.20 -3.41
CA PRO A 65 9.24 9.03 -4.27
C PRO A 65 8.37 7.87 -3.76
N SER A 66 8.12 6.90 -4.63
CA SER A 66 7.47 5.66 -4.24
C SER A 66 8.28 4.98 -3.13
N THR A 67 7.63 4.49 -2.08
CA THR A 67 8.30 3.77 -0.99
C THR A 67 7.36 2.83 -0.22
N ILE A 68 7.93 1.74 0.31
CA ILE A 68 7.30 0.78 1.22
C ILE A 68 8.11 0.79 2.52
N LEU A 69 7.50 1.20 3.64
CA LEU A 69 8.20 1.30 4.91
C LEU A 69 7.54 0.42 5.97
N GLY A 70 8.24 -0.61 6.43
CA GLY A 70 7.87 -1.34 7.64
C GLY A 70 8.18 -0.52 8.90
N ARG A 71 7.22 -0.47 9.83
CA ARG A 71 7.32 0.20 11.13
C ARG A 71 6.64 -0.65 12.20
N ASP A 72 6.84 -0.27 13.46
CA ASP A 72 6.26 -0.96 14.60
C ASP A 72 4.72 -0.97 14.53
N GLY A 73 4.15 -2.09 14.07
CA GLY A 73 2.72 -2.30 13.89
C GLY A 73 2.09 -1.70 12.64
N ALA A 74 2.88 -1.19 11.67
CA ALA A 74 2.33 -0.60 10.46
C ALA A 74 3.27 -0.68 9.24
N ILE A 75 2.71 -0.88 8.05
CA ILE A 75 3.36 -0.67 6.77
C ILE A 75 2.86 0.66 6.20
N VAL A 76 3.77 1.60 5.94
CA VAL A 76 3.44 2.89 5.32
C VAL A 76 3.76 2.81 3.83
N LEU A 77 2.72 2.96 3.01
CA LEU A 77 2.79 2.73 1.57
C LEU A 77 2.55 4.02 0.80
N ASN A 78 3.54 4.48 0.04
CA ASN A 78 3.38 5.54 -0.95
C ASN A 78 3.76 4.97 -2.32
N LEU A 79 2.81 4.50 -3.12
CA LEU A 79 3.06 3.97 -4.46
C LEU A 79 2.19 4.71 -5.47
N GLU A 80 2.79 5.54 -6.31
CA GLU A 80 2.09 6.36 -7.32
C GLU A 80 0.87 7.13 -6.76
N HIS A 81 -0.35 6.65 -7.03
CA HIS A 81 -1.61 7.25 -6.59
C HIS A 81 -2.17 6.61 -5.31
N ILE A 82 -1.61 5.48 -4.85
CA ILE A 82 -2.02 4.80 -3.64
C ILE A 82 -1.14 5.26 -2.48
N LYS A 83 -1.79 5.86 -1.49
CA LYS A 83 -1.19 6.30 -0.24
C LYS A 83 -1.92 5.65 0.91
N ALA A 84 -1.29 4.67 1.54
CA ALA A 84 -1.93 3.83 2.53
C ALA A 84 -1.08 3.62 3.80
N ILE A 85 -1.76 3.24 4.87
CA ILE A 85 -1.17 2.69 6.08
C ILE A 85 -1.88 1.36 6.32
N ILE A 86 -1.12 0.27 6.34
CA ILE A 86 -1.63 -1.08 6.58
C ILE A 86 -1.18 -1.49 7.97
N THR A 87 -2.09 -1.97 8.82
CA THR A 87 -1.77 -2.63 10.09
C THR A 87 -2.07 -4.13 9.96
N SER A 88 -1.94 -4.90 11.04
CA SER A 88 -2.34 -6.32 11.06
C SER A 88 -3.85 -6.54 11.01
N GLU A 89 -4.66 -5.49 11.18
CA GLU A 89 -6.13 -5.63 11.32
C GLU A 89 -6.94 -4.62 10.49
N GLU A 90 -6.31 -3.53 10.05
CA GLU A 90 -7.00 -2.46 9.31
C GLU A 90 -6.09 -1.79 8.28
N VAL A 91 -6.68 -1.23 7.23
CA VAL A 91 -5.99 -0.44 6.22
C VAL A 91 -6.63 0.94 6.09
N LEU A 92 -5.79 1.98 6.10
CA LEU A 92 -6.18 3.37 5.89
C LEU A 92 -5.69 3.85 4.52
N LEU A 93 -6.61 4.20 3.61
CA LEU A 93 -6.27 4.81 2.33
C LEU A 93 -6.62 6.30 2.34
N ARG A 94 -5.70 7.13 1.82
CA ARG A 94 -5.97 8.53 1.53
C ARG A 94 -6.88 8.70 0.33
N ASP A 95 -7.57 9.83 0.29
CA ASP A 95 -8.25 10.34 -0.90
C ASP A 95 -9.22 9.33 -1.55
N PRO A 96 -10.18 8.75 -0.80
CA PRO A 96 -11.10 7.71 -1.30
C PRO A 96 -12.04 8.16 -2.43
N SER A 97 -12.02 9.45 -2.80
CA SER A 97 -12.77 9.99 -3.93
C SER A 97 -11.94 10.12 -5.21
N ASP A 98 -10.64 9.81 -5.17
CA ASP A 98 -9.80 9.77 -6.38
C ASP A 98 -10.22 8.59 -7.27
N GLU A 99 -10.36 8.84 -8.57
CA GLU A 99 -10.82 7.86 -9.56
C GLU A 99 -9.92 6.61 -9.63
N ASN A 100 -8.64 6.73 -9.27
CA ASN A 100 -7.70 5.62 -9.25
C ASN A 100 -7.69 4.89 -7.89
N VAL A 101 -8.22 5.50 -6.81
CA VAL A 101 -8.29 4.89 -5.48
C VAL A 101 -9.60 4.14 -5.26
N VAL A 102 -10.70 4.60 -5.85
CA VAL A 102 -12.02 3.95 -5.74
C VAL A 102 -11.97 2.44 -6.09
N PRO A 103 -11.34 2.00 -7.20
CA PRO A 103 -11.25 0.57 -7.51
C PRO A 103 -10.49 -0.24 -6.44
N VAL A 104 -9.45 0.37 -5.83
CA VAL A 104 -8.65 -0.27 -4.78
C VAL A 104 -9.51 -0.51 -3.55
N VAL A 105 -10.33 0.47 -3.16
CA VAL A 105 -11.22 0.34 -1.99
C VAL A 105 -12.22 -0.80 -2.21
N GLU A 106 -12.79 -0.92 -3.41
CA GLU A 106 -13.74 -2.00 -3.72
C GLU A 106 -13.05 -3.38 -3.72
N GLU A 107 -11.81 -3.45 -4.21
CA GLU A 107 -11.05 -4.70 -4.21
C GLU A 107 -10.64 -5.13 -2.79
N LEU A 108 -10.24 -4.18 -1.95
CA LEU A 108 -9.95 -4.44 -0.53
C LEU A 108 -11.21 -4.92 0.20
N LYS A 109 -12.38 -4.28 0.01
CA LYS A 109 -13.65 -4.76 0.58
C LYS A 109 -13.97 -6.20 0.16
N ARG A 110 -13.61 -6.58 -1.07
CA ARG A 110 -13.89 -7.89 -1.64
C ARG A 110 -12.96 -8.97 -1.09
N ARG A 111 -11.69 -8.65 -0.82
CA ARG A 111 -10.62 -9.63 -0.53
C ARG A 111 -10.14 -9.66 0.91
N LEU A 112 -10.35 -8.61 1.69
CA LEU A 112 -9.91 -8.57 3.09
C LEU A 112 -10.73 -9.47 4.04
N PRO A 113 -12.07 -9.62 3.89
CA PRO A 113 -12.84 -10.51 4.76
C PRO A 113 -12.34 -11.96 4.67
N PRO A 114 -12.21 -12.67 5.81
CA PRO A 114 -11.75 -14.06 5.79
C PRO A 114 -12.72 -14.94 5.00
N MET A 115 -12.17 -15.82 4.16
CA MET A 115 -12.92 -16.66 3.20
C MET A 115 -14.01 -17.50 3.91
N ASN A 116 -13.75 -17.84 5.18
CA ASN A 116 -14.61 -18.64 6.05
C ASN A 116 -15.89 -17.92 6.51
N ALA A 117 -15.96 -16.58 6.43
CA ALA A 117 -17.15 -15.82 6.79
C ALA A 117 -18.27 -15.91 5.73
N ILE A 118 -17.95 -16.30 4.50
CA ILE A 118 -18.91 -16.35 3.38
C ILE A 118 -19.64 -17.71 3.30
N GLN A 119 -19.09 -18.77 3.88
CA GLN A 119 -19.65 -20.14 3.79
C GLN A 119 -20.61 -20.53 4.93
N GLN A 120 -20.79 -19.70 5.97
CA GLN A 120 -21.77 -19.98 7.04
C GLN A 120 -23.26 -19.75 6.65
N GLY A 121 -23.58 -19.72 5.36
CA GLY A 121 -24.94 -19.58 4.83
C GLY A 121 -25.54 -20.84 4.19
N GLN A 122 -24.80 -21.95 4.09
CA GLN A 122 -25.32 -23.20 3.51
C GLN A 122 -25.15 -24.37 4.49
N ASP A 123 -26.16 -24.55 5.33
CA ASP A 123 -26.45 -25.83 5.98
C ASP A 123 -26.50 -26.95 4.94
N TYR A 124 -25.72 -28.03 5.13
CA TYR A 124 -26.16 -29.44 5.05
C TYR A 124 -25.02 -30.41 5.46
N THR A 125 -25.13 -30.93 6.69
CA THR A 125 -24.87 -32.33 7.11
C THR A 125 -23.60 -33.08 6.66
N GLY A 126 -22.70 -33.29 7.63
CA GLY A 126 -22.25 -34.64 8.03
C GLY A 126 -21.09 -35.29 7.26
N GLY A 127 -19.90 -35.26 7.88
CA GLY A 127 -18.80 -36.15 7.52
C GLY A 127 -17.53 -35.77 8.26
N GLN A 128 -17.16 -36.55 9.28
CA GLN A 128 -15.83 -36.52 9.89
C GLN A 128 -14.80 -36.76 8.80
N ASN A 129 -14.00 -35.75 8.49
CA ASN A 129 -12.67 -35.92 7.91
C ASN A 129 -11.80 -34.87 8.59
N ASP A 130 -10.78 -35.35 9.29
CA ASP A 130 -9.61 -34.57 9.67
C ASP A 130 -9.00 -33.98 8.39
N VAL A 131 -9.24 -32.69 8.14
CA VAL A 131 -8.54 -31.93 7.12
C VAL A 131 -7.98 -30.70 7.83
N GLU A 132 -6.71 -30.81 8.21
CA GLU A 132 -5.81 -29.66 8.35
C GLU A 132 -6.04 -28.75 7.13
N GLY A 133 -6.61 -27.57 7.36
CA GLY A 133 -6.98 -26.63 6.31
C GLY A 133 -7.01 -25.20 6.84
N ASP A 134 -6.13 -24.91 7.79
CA ASP A 134 -5.98 -23.58 8.41
C ASP A 134 -4.61 -22.96 8.08
N GLU A 135 -3.91 -23.48 7.04
CA GLU A 135 -2.53 -23.10 6.69
C GLU A 135 -2.40 -22.23 5.41
N ASP A 136 -3.50 -21.86 4.73
CA ASP A 136 -3.44 -21.28 3.37
C ASP A 136 -3.96 -19.83 3.24
N GLU A 137 -4.36 -19.16 4.34
CA GLU A 137 -4.81 -17.77 4.26
C GLU A 137 -3.70 -16.80 4.66
N SER A 138 -3.16 -16.08 3.66
CA SER A 138 -2.09 -15.10 3.88
C SER A 138 -2.52 -14.03 4.91
N PRO A 139 -1.60 -13.56 5.78
CA PRO A 139 -1.88 -12.52 6.78
C PRO A 139 -2.57 -11.28 6.20
N PHE A 140 -3.42 -10.63 7.00
CA PHE A 140 -4.21 -9.46 6.58
C PHE A 140 -3.35 -8.38 5.92
N GLU A 141 -2.18 -8.08 6.51
CA GLU A 141 -1.27 -7.06 6.00
C GLU A 141 -0.75 -7.38 4.59
N PHE A 142 -0.54 -8.67 4.27
CA PHE A 142 -0.06 -9.10 2.96
C PHE A 142 -1.18 -9.16 1.93
N ARG A 143 -2.41 -9.55 2.32
CA ARG A 143 -3.58 -9.40 1.44
C ARG A 143 -3.83 -7.94 1.06
N ALA A 144 -3.72 -7.03 2.03
CA ALA A 144 -3.87 -5.60 1.77
C ALA A 144 -2.75 -5.06 0.88
N LEU A 145 -1.50 -5.47 1.12
CA LEU A 145 -0.34 -5.09 0.33
C LEU A 145 -0.44 -5.60 -1.11
N GLU A 146 -0.85 -6.86 -1.29
CA GLU A 146 -1.08 -7.49 -2.59
C GLU A 146 -2.07 -6.68 -3.43
N VAL A 147 -3.25 -6.37 -2.88
CA VAL A 147 -4.28 -5.59 -3.59
C VAL A 147 -3.74 -4.21 -4.01
N ALA A 148 -2.96 -3.56 -3.14
CA ALA A 148 -2.34 -2.28 -3.48
C ALA A 148 -1.33 -2.43 -4.63
N LEU A 149 -0.42 -3.41 -4.56
CA LEU A 149 0.58 -3.67 -5.59
C LEU A 149 -0.03 -4.07 -6.92
N GLU A 150 -1.01 -4.96 -6.90
CA GLU A 150 -1.77 -5.40 -8.06
C GLU A 150 -2.44 -4.22 -8.77
N SER A 151 -3.07 -3.31 -8.01
CA SER A 151 -3.68 -2.11 -8.59
C SER A 151 -2.65 -1.20 -9.25
N ILE A 152 -1.47 -1.02 -8.64
CA ILE A 152 -0.39 -0.19 -9.20
C ILE A 152 0.16 -0.80 -10.47
N CYS A 153 0.43 -2.10 -10.47
CA CYS A 153 0.94 -2.82 -11.63
C CYS A 153 -0.09 -2.77 -12.78
N SER A 154 -1.35 -3.06 -12.49
CA SER A 154 -2.45 -2.97 -13.45
C SER A 154 -2.61 -1.57 -14.04
N PHE A 155 -2.52 -0.53 -13.20
CA PHE A 155 -2.58 0.85 -13.65
C PHE A 155 -1.41 1.19 -14.60
N LEU A 156 -0.18 0.82 -14.23
CA LEU A 156 1.00 1.10 -15.04
C LEU A 156 0.99 0.32 -16.37
N ALA A 157 0.56 -0.95 -16.35
CA ALA A 157 0.39 -1.78 -17.53
C ALA A 157 -0.66 -1.18 -18.49
N ALA A 158 -1.82 -0.77 -17.99
CA ALA A 158 -2.85 -0.12 -18.79
C ALA A 158 -2.33 1.17 -19.46
N ARG A 159 -1.56 1.99 -18.74
CA ARG A 159 -0.92 3.19 -19.31
C ARG A 159 0.13 2.87 -20.36
N THR A 160 0.86 1.77 -20.22
CA THR A 160 1.83 1.32 -21.22
C THR A 160 1.09 0.94 -22.50
N LEU A 161 0.05 0.11 -22.39
CA LEU A 161 -0.77 -0.32 -23.52
C LEU A 161 -1.43 0.86 -24.25
N GLU A 162 -1.95 1.86 -23.52
CA GLU A 162 -2.51 3.09 -24.10
C GLU A 162 -1.47 3.83 -24.96
N LEU A 163 -0.25 3.99 -24.47
CA LEU A 163 0.82 4.70 -25.18
C LEU A 163 1.32 3.91 -26.39
N GLU A 164 1.47 2.59 -26.28
CA GLU A 164 1.86 1.72 -27.38
C GLU A 164 0.83 1.74 -28.51
N THR A 165 -0.45 1.61 -28.15
CA THR A 165 -1.56 1.67 -29.11
C THR A 165 -1.60 3.03 -29.83
N ALA A 166 -1.26 4.12 -29.13
CA ALA A 166 -1.23 5.46 -29.71
C ALA A 166 0.05 5.74 -30.55
N ALA A 167 1.13 5.00 -30.32
CA ALA A 167 2.43 5.24 -30.95
C ALA A 167 2.44 4.88 -32.44
N TYR A 168 1.96 3.69 -32.80
CA TYR A 168 2.00 3.22 -34.19
C TYR A 168 1.24 4.14 -35.16
N PRO A 169 -0.01 4.56 -34.89
CA PRO A 169 -0.70 5.50 -35.76
C PRO A 169 -0.01 6.86 -35.88
N ALA A 170 0.62 7.34 -34.80
CA ALA A 170 1.33 8.62 -34.84
C ALA A 170 2.63 8.55 -35.67
N LEU A 171 3.34 7.41 -35.62
CA LEU A 171 4.54 7.16 -36.41
C LEU A 171 4.20 6.97 -37.89
N ASP A 172 3.12 6.26 -38.20
CA ASP A 172 2.64 6.08 -39.58
C ASP A 172 2.22 7.43 -40.20
N GLU A 173 1.43 8.23 -39.47
CA GLU A 173 1.02 9.56 -39.90
C GLU A 173 2.23 10.50 -40.12
N LEU A 174 3.26 10.41 -39.27
CA LEU A 174 4.50 11.17 -39.45
C LEU A 174 5.30 10.70 -40.68
N THR A 175 5.33 9.40 -40.94
CA THR A 175 6.03 8.80 -42.09
C THR A 175 5.33 9.16 -43.40
N SER A 176 4.00 9.21 -43.38
CA SER A 176 3.16 9.66 -44.50
C SER A 176 3.31 11.17 -44.77
N GLN A 177 3.32 12.00 -43.72
CA GLN A 177 3.47 13.44 -43.84
C GLN A 177 4.30 14.05 -42.71
N ILE A 178 5.50 14.52 -43.06
CA ILE A 178 6.36 15.28 -42.15
C ILE A 178 5.79 16.69 -41.97
N SER A 179 5.16 16.93 -40.82
CA SER A 179 4.59 18.23 -40.44
C SER A 179 4.94 18.58 -38.99
N SER A 180 4.89 19.87 -38.63
CA SER A 180 5.10 20.32 -37.25
C SER A 180 4.12 19.66 -36.28
N ARG A 181 2.85 19.54 -36.68
CA ARG A 181 1.80 18.86 -35.91
C ARG A 181 2.14 17.40 -35.63
N ASN A 182 2.59 16.64 -36.63
CA ASN A 182 2.89 15.21 -36.48
C ASN A 182 4.15 14.98 -35.66
N LEU A 183 5.18 15.83 -35.85
CA LEU A 183 6.37 15.83 -35.01
C LEU A 183 6.03 16.12 -33.55
N ASP A 184 5.15 17.09 -33.29
CA ASP A 184 4.74 17.42 -31.92
C ASP A 184 3.91 16.31 -31.27
N ARG A 185 3.07 15.62 -32.04
CA ARG A 185 2.34 14.42 -31.59
C ARG A 185 3.32 13.32 -31.16
N VAL A 186 4.29 12.98 -32.00
CA VAL A 186 5.31 11.96 -31.69
C VAL A 186 6.20 12.38 -30.52
N ARG A 187 6.59 13.66 -30.42
CA ARG A 187 7.35 14.18 -29.27
C ARG A 187 6.59 14.06 -27.96
N LYS A 188 5.29 14.38 -27.96
CA LYS A 188 4.42 14.23 -26.79
C LYS A 188 4.33 12.77 -26.35
N LEU A 189 4.12 11.85 -27.30
CA LEU A 189 4.10 10.41 -27.03
C LEU A 189 5.43 9.91 -26.48
N LYS A 190 6.55 10.27 -27.11
CA LYS A 190 7.89 9.95 -26.60
C LYS A 190 8.08 10.46 -25.18
N SER A 191 7.72 11.72 -24.92
CA SER A 191 7.88 12.31 -23.59
C SER A 191 6.97 11.67 -22.55
N ALA A 192 5.78 11.21 -22.93
CA ALA A 192 4.89 10.45 -22.07
C ALA A 192 5.45 9.05 -21.78
N MET A 193 5.95 8.34 -22.80
CA MET A 193 6.62 7.05 -22.66
C MET A 193 7.83 7.15 -21.71
N THR A 194 8.73 8.12 -21.93
CA THR A 194 9.89 8.31 -21.03
C THR A 194 9.46 8.56 -19.58
N ARG A 195 8.39 9.32 -19.36
CA ARG A 195 7.86 9.55 -18.00
C ARG A 195 7.28 8.26 -17.40
N LEU A 196 6.55 7.47 -18.19
CA LEU A 196 5.98 6.21 -17.73
C LEU A 196 7.08 5.18 -17.40
N THR A 197 8.09 5.05 -18.27
CA THR A 197 9.26 4.19 -18.00
C THR A 197 9.94 4.58 -16.69
N ALA A 198 10.14 5.88 -16.45
CA ALA A 198 10.74 6.35 -15.20
C ALA A 198 9.87 6.07 -13.96
N ARG A 199 8.54 5.99 -14.11
CA ARG A 199 7.61 5.64 -13.01
C ARG A 199 7.64 4.15 -12.71
N VAL A 200 7.56 3.31 -13.75
CA VAL A 200 7.70 1.85 -13.64
C VAL A 200 9.04 1.49 -13.00
N GLN A 201 10.13 2.12 -13.46
CA GLN A 201 11.46 1.85 -12.91
C GLN A 201 11.52 2.19 -11.42
N LYS A 202 10.92 3.29 -10.96
CA LYS A 202 10.91 3.61 -9.52
C LYS A 202 10.16 2.60 -8.67
N VAL A 203 9.03 2.08 -9.14
CA VAL A 203 8.29 1.04 -8.41
C VAL A 203 9.11 -0.24 -8.37
N ARG A 204 9.74 -0.62 -9.49
CA ARG A 204 10.65 -1.76 -9.56
C ARG A 204 11.85 -1.60 -8.62
N ASP A 205 12.54 -0.46 -8.67
CA ASP A 205 13.71 -0.19 -7.84
C ASP A 205 13.38 -0.30 -6.34
N GLU A 206 12.20 0.18 -5.92
CA GLU A 206 11.75 0.07 -4.54
C GLU A 206 11.46 -1.39 -4.14
N LEU A 207 10.83 -2.17 -5.01
CA LEU A 207 10.57 -3.59 -4.77
C LEU A 207 11.87 -4.40 -4.72
N GLU A 208 12.80 -4.16 -5.64
CA GLU A 208 14.14 -4.78 -5.64
C GLU A 208 14.89 -4.43 -4.35
N GLN A 209 14.88 -3.15 -3.94
CA GLN A 209 15.54 -2.74 -2.70
C GLN A 209 14.94 -3.42 -1.46
N LEU A 210 13.60 -3.55 -1.39
CA LEU A 210 12.93 -4.24 -0.29
C LEU A 210 13.28 -5.74 -0.27
N LEU A 211 13.30 -6.39 -1.44
CA LEU A 211 13.66 -7.81 -1.57
C LEU A 211 15.13 -8.09 -1.23
N ASP A 212 16.01 -7.12 -1.47
CA ASP A 212 17.45 -7.26 -1.17
C ASP A 212 17.78 -7.14 0.34
N ASP A 213 16.85 -6.69 1.19
CA ASP A 213 17.07 -6.43 2.62
C ASP A 213 16.09 -7.21 3.53
N ASP A 214 16.57 -8.33 4.08
CA ASP A 214 15.82 -9.20 4.99
C ASP A 214 15.28 -8.47 6.23
N ASP A 215 15.99 -7.44 6.75
CA ASP A 215 15.54 -6.69 7.92
C ASP A 215 14.31 -5.83 7.56
N ASP A 216 14.33 -5.19 6.39
CA ASP A 216 13.18 -4.41 5.88
C ASP A 216 11.99 -5.34 5.55
N MET A 217 12.23 -6.55 5.01
CA MET A 217 11.18 -7.55 4.79
C MET A 217 10.58 -8.06 6.10
N ALA A 218 11.42 -8.43 7.07
CA ALA A 218 10.99 -8.85 8.41
C ALA A 218 10.15 -7.76 9.07
N ASP A 219 10.40 -6.49 8.73
CA ASP A 219 9.66 -5.38 9.28
C ASP A 219 8.18 -5.33 8.86
N LEU A 220 7.82 -6.00 7.76
CA LEU A 220 6.46 -6.09 7.21
C LEU A 220 5.57 -7.16 7.88
N TYR A 221 6.13 -8.12 8.63
CA TYR A 221 5.36 -9.18 9.30
C TYR A 221 4.68 -8.67 10.59
N LEU A 222 3.61 -7.89 10.44
CA LEU A 222 2.93 -7.22 11.54
C LEU A 222 2.20 -8.19 12.48
N SER A 223 1.46 -9.14 11.93
CA SER A 223 0.69 -10.13 12.66
C SER A 223 1.58 -11.02 13.52
N ARG A 224 2.75 -11.40 12.98
CA ARG A 224 3.76 -12.18 13.73
C ARG A 224 4.33 -11.38 14.90
N LYS A 225 4.68 -10.11 14.67
CA LYS A 225 5.18 -9.21 15.72
C LYS A 225 4.16 -9.02 16.83
N LEU A 226 2.88 -8.92 16.48
CA LEU A 226 1.79 -8.85 17.46
C LEU A 226 1.72 -10.12 18.33
N ALA A 227 1.76 -11.31 17.70
CA ALA A 227 1.71 -12.60 18.40
C ALA A 227 2.89 -12.83 19.36
N GLY A 228 4.09 -12.39 18.98
CA GLY A 228 5.31 -12.51 19.80
C GLY A 228 5.33 -11.62 21.05
N THR A 229 4.43 -10.63 21.16
CA THR A 229 4.32 -9.73 22.31
C THR A 229 3.31 -10.19 23.37
N SER A 230 2.59 -11.30 23.12
CA SER A 230 1.66 -11.86 24.10
C SER A 230 2.43 -12.38 25.33
N PRO A 231 2.06 -11.96 26.57
CA PRO A 231 2.73 -12.44 27.77
C PRO A 231 2.30 -13.88 28.03
N VAL A 232 2.97 -14.84 27.42
CA VAL A 232 2.87 -16.22 27.87
C VAL A 232 3.41 -16.24 29.30
N SER A 233 2.51 -16.45 30.26
CA SER A 233 2.89 -16.74 31.64
C SER A 233 3.63 -18.07 31.65
N GLY A 234 4.95 -18.00 31.52
CA GLY A 234 5.88 -19.11 31.61
C GLY A 234 7.10 -18.65 32.41
N SER A 235 7.14 -19.05 33.68
CA SER A 235 8.19 -18.79 34.66
C SER A 235 9.61 -18.76 34.08
N GLY A 236 10.21 -17.57 34.07
CA GLY A 236 11.63 -17.37 33.79
C GLY A 236 12.03 -15.93 34.07
N ALA A 237 12.30 -15.60 35.33
CA ALA A 237 12.72 -14.27 35.75
C ALA A 237 14.02 -13.85 35.04
N ALA A 238 13.92 -13.09 33.96
CA ALA A 238 15.03 -12.35 33.38
C ALA A 238 14.98 -10.92 33.92
N ASN A 239 15.69 -10.77 35.02
CA ASN A 239 15.78 -9.59 35.84
C ASN A 239 16.58 -8.48 35.11
N TRP A 240 15.88 -7.51 34.51
CA TRP A 240 16.47 -6.30 33.94
C TRP A 240 16.75 -5.28 35.06
N TYR A 241 17.90 -5.40 35.73
CA TYR A 241 18.39 -4.29 36.54
C TYR A 241 19.01 -3.22 35.64
N LEU A 242 18.41 -2.04 35.69
CA LEU A 242 19.06 -0.76 35.43
C LEU A 242 20.31 -0.62 36.30
N ALA A 243 21.47 -0.40 35.68
CA ALA A 243 22.63 0.18 36.36
C ALA A 243 23.27 1.24 35.46
N SER A 244 23.22 2.48 35.94
CA SER A 244 23.94 3.65 35.44
C SER A 244 25.46 3.56 35.75
N PRO A 245 26.30 4.45 35.18
CA PRO A 245 27.57 4.06 34.56
C PRO A 245 28.80 4.21 35.46
N THR A 246 29.83 3.40 35.19
CA THR A 246 31.18 3.61 35.73
C THR A 246 32.25 3.45 34.64
N ILE A 247 32.85 4.58 34.29
CA ILE A 247 34.26 4.84 33.95
C ILE A 247 35.15 3.62 33.64
N GLY A 248 35.73 3.63 32.42
CA GLY A 248 37.14 3.23 32.19
C GLY A 248 37.44 2.04 31.28
N SER A 249 38.13 2.34 30.18
CA SER A 249 39.06 1.48 29.42
C SER A 249 38.53 0.46 28.37
N LYS A 250 38.99 0.75 27.13
CA LYS A 250 39.22 -0.05 25.92
C LYS A 250 39.39 -1.58 26.13
N ILE A 251 38.79 -2.37 25.22
CA ILE A 251 39.41 -3.39 24.33
C ILE A 251 38.33 -4.34 23.74
N SER A 252 38.43 -4.58 22.42
CA SER A 252 37.95 -5.72 21.61
C SER A 252 36.46 -6.06 21.45
N ARG A 253 35.99 -5.82 20.22
CA ARG A 253 35.49 -6.81 19.23
C ARG A 253 35.03 -8.16 19.80
N ALA A 254 33.72 -8.35 19.86
CA ALA A 254 33.07 -9.64 19.67
C ALA A 254 31.66 -9.39 19.14
N SER A 255 31.42 -9.80 17.90
CA SER A 255 30.10 -9.93 17.30
C SER A 255 29.27 -10.85 18.19
N ARG A 256 28.13 -10.36 18.68
CA ARG A 256 27.08 -11.21 19.21
C ARG A 256 26.15 -11.52 18.04
N ALA A 257 26.42 -12.62 17.36
CA ALA A 257 25.39 -13.31 16.60
C ALA A 257 24.41 -13.89 17.62
N SER A 258 23.21 -13.35 17.66
CA SER A 258 22.08 -14.01 18.31
C SER A 258 21.63 -15.10 17.34
N ILE A 259 21.95 -16.35 17.67
CA ILE A 259 21.32 -17.51 17.02
C ILE A 259 19.92 -17.59 17.63
N ALA A 260 18.96 -16.97 16.96
CA ALA A 260 17.57 -17.37 17.07
C ALA A 260 17.38 -18.60 16.17
N THR A 261 16.53 -19.51 16.60
CA THR A 261 16.22 -20.77 15.95
C THR A 261 15.48 -20.54 14.63
N ALA A 262 16.22 -20.31 13.55
CA ALA A 262 15.73 -20.28 12.18
C ALA A 262 15.45 -21.71 11.71
N ARG A 263 14.21 -22.16 11.84
CA ARG A 263 13.69 -23.34 11.13
C ARG A 263 12.24 -23.23 10.69
N GLY A 264 11.57 -22.13 11.02
CA GLY A 264 10.24 -21.76 10.51
C GLY A 264 10.19 -20.32 10.01
N ASP A 265 11.35 -19.71 9.76
CA ASP A 265 11.48 -18.31 9.33
C ASP A 265 11.68 -18.22 7.81
N GLU A 266 12.44 -19.16 7.23
CA GLU A 266 12.73 -19.21 5.79
C GLU A 266 11.47 -19.41 4.93
N ASN A 267 10.49 -20.21 5.39
CA ASN A 267 9.30 -20.57 4.62
C ASN A 267 8.32 -19.39 4.46
N ASP A 268 8.26 -18.51 5.45
CA ASP A 268 7.34 -17.38 5.44
C ASP A 268 7.93 -16.20 4.65
N VAL A 269 9.27 -16.04 4.65
CA VAL A 269 10.00 -15.09 3.79
C VAL A 269 9.84 -15.48 2.33
N GLU A 270 9.94 -16.77 2.01
CA GLU A 270 9.74 -17.29 0.65
C GLU A 270 8.33 -16.98 0.11
N GLU A 271 7.29 -17.00 0.94
CA GLU A 271 5.91 -16.61 0.52
C GLU A 271 5.81 -15.12 0.16
N LEU A 272 6.44 -14.24 0.95
CA LEU A 272 6.45 -12.80 0.66
C LEU A 272 7.33 -12.47 -0.56
N GLU A 273 8.46 -13.14 -0.71
CA GLU A 273 9.29 -13.07 -1.91
C GLU A 273 8.46 -13.48 -3.13
N MET A 274 7.76 -14.62 -3.08
CA MET A 274 6.86 -15.04 -4.15
C MET A 274 5.80 -13.99 -4.46
N LEU A 275 5.15 -13.40 -3.45
CA LEU A 275 4.15 -12.34 -3.63
C LEU A 275 4.74 -11.13 -4.37
N LEU A 276 5.91 -10.66 -3.95
CA LEU A 276 6.56 -9.47 -4.50
C LEU A 276 7.26 -9.72 -5.84
N GLU A 277 7.73 -10.94 -6.12
CA GLU A 277 8.30 -11.32 -7.41
C GLU A 277 7.24 -11.60 -8.48
N VAL A 278 6.17 -12.31 -8.10
CA VAL A 278 5.18 -12.82 -9.06
C VAL A 278 4.15 -11.75 -9.42
N THR A 279 3.75 -10.88 -8.48
CA THR A 279 2.73 -9.85 -8.77
C THR A 279 3.17 -8.91 -9.91
N PRO A 280 4.39 -8.34 -9.92
CA PRO A 280 4.86 -7.57 -11.06
C PRO A 280 4.96 -8.42 -12.34
N MET A 281 5.45 -9.66 -12.25
CA MET A 281 5.67 -10.51 -13.42
C MET A 281 4.37 -10.93 -14.11
N ILE A 282 3.29 -11.21 -13.38
CA ILE A 282 1.97 -11.52 -13.95
C ILE A 282 1.41 -10.31 -14.71
N TYR A 283 1.54 -9.11 -14.15
CA TYR A 283 0.92 -7.90 -14.69
C TYR A 283 1.76 -7.17 -15.76
N PHE A 284 3.08 -7.44 -15.84
CA PHE A 284 3.97 -6.87 -16.87
C PHE A 284 4.32 -7.85 -18.02
N SER A 285 3.90 -9.12 -17.99
CA SER A 285 4.23 -10.12 -19.02
C SER A 285 3.17 -10.34 -20.12
N CYS A 286 2.36 -9.34 -20.47
CA CYS A 286 1.49 -9.41 -21.66
C CYS A 286 1.81 -8.31 -22.68
#